data_AF-A0A699V2Y0-F1
#
_entry.id   AF-A0A699V2Y0-F1
#
_cell.length_a   1.000
_cell.length_b   1.000
_cell.length_c   1.000
_cell.angle_alpha   90.00
_cell.angle_beta   90.00
_cell.angle_gamma   90.00
#
_symmetry.space_group_name_H-M   'P 1'
#
loop_
_entity.id
_entity.type
_entity.pdbx_description
1 polymer ?
#
loop_
_entity_poly.entity_id
_entity_poly.type
_entity_poly.pdbx_seq_one_letter_code
_entity_poly.pdbx_strand_id
1 'polypeptide(L)'
;PEMIEVTNAKVIVAKEKFKEARTRQKSYADKHRRSLEFQPDLSYVEEPEAILDRQDRVMRKKTIPLSRFFGGTIPSGEESIQTSYPHFLP
;
A
#
# COMPACT_ATOMS: atom_id res chain seq x y z
N PRO A 1 -17.23 48.57 2.86
CA PRO A 1 -15.76 48.42 2.89
C PRO A 1 -15.31 47.21 3.73
N GLU A 2 -15.79 47.11 4.97
CA GLU A 2 -15.38 46.10 5.96
C GLU A 2 -15.68 44.65 5.55
N MET A 3 -16.85 44.40 4.95
CA MET A 3 -17.23 43.06 4.47
C MET A 3 -16.26 42.50 3.43
N ILE A 4 -15.70 43.37 2.59
CA ILE A 4 -14.77 42.96 1.51
C ILE A 4 -13.43 42.55 2.12
N GLU A 5 -12.94 43.29 3.12
CA GLU A 5 -11.71 42.97 3.84
C GLU A 5 -11.82 41.64 4.59
N VAL A 6 -12.95 41.41 5.28
CA VAL A 6 -13.25 40.15 5.96
C VAL A 6 -13.27 38.98 4.98
N THR A 7 -13.84 39.15 3.78
CA THR A 7 -13.84 38.09 2.76
C THR A 7 -12.45 37.80 2.21
N ASN A 8 -11.65 38.82 1.95
CA ASN A 8 -10.29 38.65 1.43
C ASN A 8 -9.38 37.91 2.44
N ALA A 9 -9.49 38.26 3.72
CA ALA A 9 -8.77 37.56 4.78
C ALA A 9 -9.14 36.07 4.84
N LYS A 10 -10.44 35.74 4.75
CA LYS A 10 -10.91 34.35 4.74
C LYS A 10 -10.43 33.58 3.51
N VAL A 11 -10.37 34.22 2.34
CA VAL A 11 -9.84 33.61 1.10
C VAL A 11 -8.35 33.30 1.23
N ILE A 12 -7.56 34.18 1.87
CA ILE A 12 -6.13 33.94 2.13
C ILE A 12 -5.94 32.72 3.04
N VAL A 13 -6.66 32.67 4.16
CA VAL A 13 -6.59 31.54 5.11
C VAL A 13 -7.00 30.23 4.43
N ALA A 14 -8.05 30.25 3.60
CA ALA A 14 -8.47 29.06 2.87
C ALA A 14 -7.37 28.55 1.92
N LYS A 15 -6.74 29.45 1.15
CA LYS A 15 -5.64 29.10 0.24
C LYS A 15 -4.43 28.52 0.97
N GLU A 16 -4.10 29.06 2.14
CA GLU A 16 -2.99 28.56 2.97
C GLU A 16 -3.27 27.14 3.47
N LYS A 17 -4.46 26.90 4.03
CA LYS A 17 -4.90 25.57 4.47
C LYS A 17 -4.92 24.54 3.34
N PHE A 18 -5.30 24.93 2.13
CA PHE A 18 -5.24 24.04 0.97
C PHE A 18 -3.80 23.68 0.57
N LYS A 19 -2.88 24.65 0.62
CA LYS A 19 -1.45 24.38 0.38
C LYS A 19 -0.88 23.44 1.43
N GLU A 20 -1.18 23.69 2.71
CA GLU A 20 -0.77 22.85 3.83
C GLU A 20 -1.33 21.42 3.72
N ALA A 21 -2.61 21.27 3.38
CA ALA A 21 -3.21 19.96 3.16
C ALA A 21 -2.54 19.22 2.00
N ARG A 22 -2.22 19.92 0.90
CA ARG A 22 -1.52 19.34 -0.25
C ARG A 22 -0.10 18.90 0.09
N THR A 23 0.66 19.69 0.86
CA THR A 23 2.00 19.29 1.30
C THR A 23 1.96 18.12 2.28
N ARG A 24 0.97 18.09 3.19
CA ARG A 24 0.73 16.95 4.08
C ARG A 24 0.42 15.66 3.31
N GLN A 25 -0.44 15.75 2.29
CA GLN A 25 -0.77 14.61 1.42
C GLN A 25 0.45 14.15 0.63
N LYS A 26 1.24 15.08 0.07
CA LYS A 26 2.48 14.76 -0.63
C LYS A 26 3.50 14.09 0.28
N SER A 27 3.68 14.59 1.50
CA SER A 27 4.58 13.97 2.50
C SER A 27 4.16 12.55 2.87
N TYR A 28 2.85 12.31 3.04
CA TYR A 28 2.32 10.96 3.26
C TYR A 28 2.61 10.07 2.04
N ALA A 29 2.30 10.54 0.84
CA ALA A 29 2.57 9.81 -0.39
C ALA A 29 4.06 9.51 -0.56
N ASP A 30 4.95 10.48 -0.31
CA ASP A 30 6.40 10.33 -0.43
C ASP A 30 6.97 9.34 0.61
N LYS A 31 6.48 9.35 1.85
CA LYS A 31 6.85 8.36 2.88
C LYS A 31 6.43 6.93 2.50
N HIS A 32 5.30 6.79 1.82
CA HIS A 32 4.78 5.48 1.38
C HIS A 32 5.17 5.13 -0.06
N ARG A 33 5.88 6.03 -0.75
CA ARG A 33 6.49 5.76 -2.04
C ARG A 33 7.71 4.90 -1.78
N ARG A 34 7.58 3.59 -1.97
CA ARG A 34 8.74 2.71 -2.06
C ARG A 34 9.60 3.24 -3.22
N SER A 35 10.81 3.72 -2.93
CA SER A 35 11.81 3.85 -3.98
C SER A 35 11.96 2.45 -4.57
N LEU A 36 11.85 2.34 -5.89
CA LEU A 36 12.14 1.12 -6.61
C LEU A 36 13.67 0.94 -6.56
N GLU A 37 14.19 0.64 -5.38
CA GLU A 37 15.60 0.29 -5.16
C GLU A 37 15.77 -1.13 -5.70
N PHE A 38 16.30 -1.23 -6.92
CA PHE A 38 16.87 -2.49 -7.37
C PHE A 38 18.03 -2.83 -6.44
N GLN A 39 18.02 -4.03 -5.84
CA GLN A 39 19.08 -4.44 -4.93
C GLN A 39 20.44 -4.41 -5.63
N PRO A 40 21.39 -3.56 -5.19
CA PRO A 40 22.75 -3.51 -5.75
C PRO A 40 23.58 -4.76 -5.41
N ASP A 41 23.10 -5.59 -4.50
CA ASP A 41 23.84 -6.62 -3.77
C ASP A 41 23.77 -8.01 -4.41
N LEU A 42 23.08 -8.20 -5.55
CA LEU A 42 22.83 -9.53 -6.15
C LEU A 42 22.30 -10.56 -5.13
N SER A 43 21.68 -10.10 -4.04
CA SER A 43 21.14 -10.99 -3.02
C SER A 43 19.82 -11.54 -3.52
N TYR A 44 19.73 -12.86 -3.63
CA TYR A 44 18.53 -13.53 -4.08
C TYR A 44 17.49 -13.47 -2.96
N VAL A 45 16.36 -12.83 -3.21
CA VAL A 45 15.17 -13.02 -2.39
C VAL A 45 14.69 -14.44 -2.67
N GLU A 46 14.75 -15.32 -1.67
CA GLU A 46 14.34 -16.71 -1.81
C GLU A 46 12.86 -16.75 -2.26
N GLU A 47 12.63 -17.00 -3.54
CA GLU A 47 11.30 -17.19 -4.09
C GLU A 47 10.83 -18.60 -3.72
N PRO A 48 9.63 -18.76 -3.14
CA PRO A 48 9.13 -20.07 -2.84
C PRO A 48 8.91 -20.83 -4.15
N GLU A 49 9.44 -22.05 -4.25
CA GLU A 49 9.34 -22.85 -5.49
C GLU A 49 7.95 -23.43 -5.73
N ALA A 50 7.21 -23.74 -4.67
CA ALA A 50 5.88 -24.35 -4.76
C ALA A 50 5.02 -24.10 -3.52
N ILE A 51 3.70 -24.03 -3.72
CA ILE A 51 2.72 -24.04 -2.63
C ILE A 51 2.72 -25.44 -2.00
N LEU A 52 3.06 -25.53 -0.72
CA LEU A 52 3.06 -26.79 0.02
C LEU A 52 1.64 -27.21 0.40
N ASP A 53 0.82 -26.25 0.84
CA ASP A 53 -0.55 -26.51 1.28
C ASP A 53 -1.41 -25.24 1.23
N ARG A 54 -2.73 -25.41 1.09
CA ARG A 54 -3.73 -24.34 1.17
C ARG A 54 -4.57 -24.52 2.43
N GLN A 55 -4.51 -23.56 3.33
CA GLN A 55 -5.20 -23.58 4.61
C GLN A 55 -6.28 -22.50 4.66
N ASP A 56 -7.48 -22.86 5.10
CA ASP A 56 -8.53 -21.89 5.37
C ASP A 56 -8.54 -21.43 6.83
N ARG A 57 -8.51 -20.12 7.03
CA ARG A 57 -8.74 -19.50 8.32
C ARG A 57 -10.20 -19.07 8.44
N VAL A 58 -10.99 -19.92 9.09
CA VAL A 58 -12.43 -19.70 9.31
C VAL A 58 -12.65 -18.73 10.47
N MET A 59 -13.27 -17.59 10.18
CA MET A 59 -13.72 -16.58 11.13
C MET A 59 -15.25 -16.62 11.28
N ARG A 60 -15.79 -15.93 12.29
CA ARG A 60 -17.23 -15.96 12.64
C ARG A 60 -18.20 -15.70 11.46
N LYS A 61 -17.79 -14.92 10.46
CA LYS A 61 -18.63 -14.55 9.30
C LYS A 61 -17.92 -14.69 7.94
N LYS A 62 -16.67 -15.19 7.91
CA LYS A 62 -15.88 -15.27 6.67
C LYS A 62 -14.77 -16.31 6.76
N THR A 63 -14.40 -16.87 5.62
CA THR A 63 -13.26 -17.79 5.49
C THR A 63 -12.16 -17.10 4.69
N ILE A 64 -10.92 -17.14 5.18
CA ILE A 64 -9.76 -16.53 4.51
C ILE A 64 -8.82 -17.66 4.06
N PRO A 65 -8.65 -17.89 2.75
CA PRO A 65 -7.71 -18.88 2.25
C PRO A 65 -6.27 -18.35 2.39
N LEU A 66 -5.37 -19.20 2.86
CA LEU A 66 -3.95 -18.96 3.05
C LEU A 66 -3.15 -20.02 2.30
N SER A 67 -2.08 -19.60 1.63
CA SER A 67 -1.14 -20.52 0.98
C SER A 67 0.14 -20.59 1.81
N ARG A 68 0.59 -21.82 2.08
CA ARG A 68 1.82 -22.12 2.81
C ARG A 68 2.92 -22.46 1.84
N PHE A 69 4.10 -21.91 2.09
CA PHE A 69 5.32 -22.13 1.34
C PHE A 69 6.46 -22.45 2.31
N PHE A 70 7.55 -23.01 1.79
CA PHE A 70 8.77 -23.11 2.59
C PHE A 70 9.24 -21.69 2.94
N GLY A 71 9.33 -21.37 4.23
CA GLY A 71 9.71 -20.03 4.71
C GLY A 71 8.57 -19.07 5.07
N GLY A 72 7.29 -19.38 4.81
CA GLY A 72 6.20 -18.48 5.21
C GLY A 72 4.78 -18.87 4.82
N THR A 73 3.80 -18.10 5.30
CA THR A 73 2.36 -18.25 4.95
C THR A 73 1.80 -16.90 4.54
N ILE A 74 1.11 -16.84 3.40
CA ILE A 74 0.53 -15.61 2.86
C ILE A 74 -0.96 -15.80 2.52
N PRO A 75 -1.74 -14.71 2.40
CA PRO A 75 -3.11 -14.80 1.89
C PRO A 75 -3.15 -15.32 0.45
N SER A 76 -4.03 -16.29 0.18
CA SER A 76 -4.24 -16.86 -1.16
C SER A 76 -5.19 -16.01 -2.02
N GLY A 77 -5.32 -14.70 -1.73
CA GLY A 77 -6.10 -13.80 -2.57
C GLY A 77 -5.45 -13.66 -3.93
N GLU A 78 -6.23 -13.72 -5.01
CA GLU A 78 -5.71 -13.62 -6.38
C GLU A 78 -4.81 -12.39 -6.55
N GLU A 79 -5.22 -11.22 -6.04
CA GLU A 79 -4.43 -9.99 -6.07
C GLU A 79 -3.12 -10.09 -5.26
N SER A 80 -3.14 -10.86 -4.16
CA SER A 80 -1.96 -11.08 -3.30
C SER A 80 -0.95 -11.99 -4.01
N ILE A 81 -1.43 -13.06 -4.65
CA ILE A 81 -0.60 -13.97 -5.45
C ILE A 81 -0.09 -13.25 -6.72
N GLN A 82 -0.93 -12.47 -7.41
CA GLN A 82 -0.55 -11.67 -8.58
C GLN A 82 0.55 -10.65 -8.27
N THR A 83 0.48 -10.01 -7.09
CA THR A 83 1.46 -8.99 -6.70
C THR A 83 2.77 -9.60 -6.21
N SER A 84 2.70 -10.69 -5.44
CA SER A 84 3.88 -11.27 -4.80
C SER A 84 4.55 -12.37 -5.62
N TYR A 85 3.78 -13.16 -6.38
CA TYR A 85 4.23 -14.32 -7.15
C TYR A 85 3.49 -14.44 -8.50
N PRO A 86 3.67 -13.48 -9.43
CA PRO A 86 2.95 -13.43 -10.70
C PRO A 86 3.21 -14.65 -11.60
N HIS A 87 4.36 -15.33 -11.43
CA HIS A 87 4.75 -16.51 -12.20
C HIS A 87 3.99 -17.80 -11.82
N PHE A 88 3.26 -17.81 -10.70
CA PHE A 88 2.40 -18.94 -10.33
C PHE A 88 1.03 -18.93 -11.02
N LEU A 89 0.78 -17.92 -11.86
CA LEU A 89 -0.46 -17.77 -12.60
C LEU A 89 -0.15 -18.00 -14.10
N PRO A 90 -1.01 -18.76 -14.81
CA PRO A 90 -0.82 -19.12 -16.22
C PRO A 90 -0.94 -17.93 -17.18
#